data_AF-A0A1M5XRQ3-F1
#
_entry.id   AF-A0A1M5XRQ3-F1
#
_cell.length_a   1.000
_cell.length_b   1.000
_cell.length_c   1.000
_cell.angle_alpha   90.00
_cell.angle_beta   90.00
_cell.angle_gamma   90.00
#
_symmetry.space_group_name_H-M   'P 1'
#
loop_
_entity.id
_entity.type
_entity.pdbx_description
1 polymer ?
#
loop_
_entity_poly.entity_id
_entity_poly.type
_entity_poly.pdbx_seq_one_letter_code
_entity_poly.pdbx_strand_id
1 'polypeptide(L)' 'MTPKPILKMALGFTVLAVVCGTLEVLFFGGRLDENGVVQESLFLPLSFIFAAMAITAVVFAILRVFLK' A
#
# COMPACT_ATOMS: atom_id res chain seq x y z
N MET A 1 12.02 -22.95 7.41
CA MET A 1 11.15 -21.88 7.95
C MET A 1 9.96 -21.69 7.02
N THR A 2 8.72 -21.79 7.51
CA THR A 2 7.51 -21.61 6.67
C THR A 2 7.31 -20.15 6.27
N PRO A 3 6.83 -19.82 5.05
CA PRO A 3 6.59 -18.43 4.59
C PRO A 3 5.34 -17.75 5.20
N LYS A 4 4.59 -18.46 6.05
CA LYS A 4 3.39 -17.97 6.75
C LYS A 4 3.51 -16.57 7.38
N PRO A 5 4.59 -16.18 8.10
CA PRO A 5 4.68 -14.84 8.68
C PRO A 5 4.85 -13.75 7.63
N ILE A 6 5.55 -14.04 6.51
CA ILE A 6 5.79 -13.09 5.42
C ILE A 6 4.47 -12.80 4.69
N LEU A 7 3.65 -13.84 4.48
CA LEU A 7 2.31 -13.68 3.90
C LEU A 7 1.37 -12.86 4.80
N LYS A 8 1.46 -13.02 6.13
CA LYS A 8 0.68 -12.18 7.07
C LYS A 8 1.09 -10.71 6.99
N MET A 9 2.39 -10.42 6.88
CA MET A 9 2.88 -9.06 6.68
C MET A 9 2.40 -8.48 5.34
N ALA A 10 2.50 -9.26 4.25
CA ALA A 10 2.03 -8.84 2.94
C ALA A 10 0.54 -8.48 2.95
N LEU A 11 -0.28 -9.28 3.63
CA LEU A 11 -1.71 -8.99 3.82
C LEU A 11 -1.91 -7.68 4.59
N GLY A 12 -1.16 -7.48 5.68
CA GLY A 12 -1.22 -6.23 6.46
C GLY A 12 -0.89 -4.99 5.62
N PHE A 13 0.18 -5.04 4.83
CA PHE A 13 0.54 -3.95 3.92
C PHE A 13 -0.50 -3.73 2.82
N THR A 14 -1.12 -4.79 2.30
CA THR A 14 -2.20 -4.68 1.32
C THR A 14 -3.39 -3.94 1.89
N VAL A 15 -3.81 -4.29 3.12
CA VAL A 15 -4.91 -3.60 3.80
C VAL A 15 -4.60 -2.13 4.01
N LEU A 16 -3.38 -1.80 4.48
CA LEU A 16 -2.96 -0.41 4.67
C LEU A 16 -2.94 0.38 3.35
N ALA A 17 -2.46 -0.23 2.26
CA ALA A 17 -2.46 0.41 0.94
C ALA A 17 -3.89 0.75 0.48
N VAL A 18 -4.83 -0.18 0.64
CA VAL A 18 -6.25 0.02 0.29
C VAL A 18 -6.88 1.10 1.16
N VAL A 19 -6.62 1.10 2.47
CA VAL A 19 -7.13 2.12 3.38
C VAL A 19 -6.60 3.49 2.99
N CYS A 20 -5.29 3.65 2.77
CA CYS A 20 -4.70 4.92 2.33
C CYS A 20 -5.29 5.37 0.99
N GLY A 21 -5.41 4.49 0.00
CA GLY A 21 -6.02 4.82 -1.29
C GLY A 21 -7.50 5.22 -1.17
N THR A 22 -8.24 4.63 -0.23
CA THR A 22 -9.64 5.00 0.01
C THR A 22 -9.74 6.36 0.69
N LEU A 23 -8.91 6.62 1.69
CA LEU A 23 -8.83 7.91 2.37
C LEU A 23 -8.43 9.03 1.39
N GLU A 24 -7.55 8.73 0.44
CA GLU A 24 -7.20 9.66 -0.63
C GLU A 24 -8.44 10.11 -1.40
N VAL A 25 -9.26 9.18 -1.88
CA VAL A 25 -10.46 9.53 -2.65
C VAL A 25 -11.45 10.32 -1.80
N LEU A 26 -11.61 9.94 -0.52
CA LEU A 26 -12.57 10.58 0.38
C LEU A 26 -12.18 12.00 0.78
N PHE A 27 -10.89 12.25 1.04
CA PHE A 27 -10.41 13.55 1.55
C PHE A 27 -9.81 14.44 0.46
N PHE A 28 -9.21 13.85 -0.59
CA PHE A 28 -8.41 14.54 -1.61
C PHE A 28 -8.90 14.26 -3.05
N GLY A 29 -10.08 13.65 -3.21
CA GLY A 29 -10.68 13.37 -4.53
C GLY A 29 -10.94 14.62 -5.39
N GLY A 30 -11.00 15.80 -4.76
CA GLY A 30 -10.95 17.10 -5.42
C GLY A 30 -9.50 17.57 -5.54
N ARG A 31 -8.92 17.55 -6.74
CA ARG A 31 -7.53 17.98 -7.00
C ARG A 31 -7.23 19.43 -6.60
N LEU A 32 -8.27 20.25 -6.42
CA LEU A 32 -8.21 21.64 -6.02
C LEU A 32 -9.13 21.84 -4.82
N ASP A 33 -8.67 22.59 -3.82
CA ASP A 33 -9.52 23.04 -2.72
C ASP A 33 -10.49 24.16 -3.19
N GLU A 34 -11.32 24.65 -2.26
CA GLU A 34 -12.29 25.73 -2.51
C GLU A 34 -11.63 27.05 -2.96
N ASN A 35 -10.33 27.22 -2.71
CA ASN A 35 -9.52 28.37 -3.11
C ASN A 35 -8.75 28.15 -4.42
N GLY A 36 -8.91 26.98 -5.07
CA GLY A 36 -8.19 26.62 -6.27
C GLY A 36 -6.74 26.20 -6.02
N VAL A 37 -6.38 25.84 -4.79
CA VAL A 37 -5.02 25.42 -4.42
C VAL A 37 -4.89 23.91 -4.55
N VAL A 38 -3.75 23.44 -5.08
CA VAL A 38 -3.43 22.01 -5.15
C VAL A 38 -3.34 21.44 -3.74
N GLN A 39 -4.15 20.45 -3.46
CA GLN A 39 -4.21 19.80 -2.17
C GLN A 39 -3.06 18.79 -2.05
N GLU A 40 -2.18 18.97 -1.04
CA GLU A 40 -1.09 18.03 -0.78
C GLU A 40 -1.60 16.81 0.00
N SER A 41 -1.44 15.62 -0.57
CA SER A 41 -1.80 14.37 0.09
C SER A 41 -0.58 13.57 0.53
N LEU A 42 -0.63 13.12 1.78
CA LEU A 42 0.26 12.08 2.30
C LEU A 42 -0.27 10.66 2.07
N PHE A 43 -1.58 10.49 1.83
CA PHE A 43 -2.22 9.18 1.69
C PHE A 43 -1.87 8.51 0.37
N LEU A 44 -1.83 9.27 -0.73
CA LEU A 44 -1.47 8.72 -2.03
C LEU A 44 -0.03 8.18 -2.05
N PRO A 45 1.01 8.93 -1.62
CA PRO A 45 2.36 8.37 -1.48
C PRO A 45 2.44 7.15 -0.56
N LEU A 46 1.77 7.18 0.61
CA LEU A 46 1.75 6.04 1.54
C LEU A 46 1.11 4.79 0.92
N SER A 47 0.03 4.97 0.15
CA SER A 47 -0.65 3.86 -0.52
C SER A 47 0.29 3.11 -1.47
N PHE A 48 1.13 3.84 -2.22
CA PHE A 48 2.14 3.25 -3.10
C PHE A 48 3.24 2.54 -2.33
N ILE A 49 3.74 3.14 -1.24
CA ILE A 49 4.77 2.52 -0.40
C ILE A 49 4.26 1.20 0.17
N PHE A 50 3.07 1.19 0.76
CA PHE A 50 2.48 -0.04 1.31
C PHE A 50 2.19 -1.08 0.23
N ALA A 51 1.71 -0.66 -0.95
CA ALA A 51 1.52 -1.58 -2.08
C ALA A 51 2.86 -2.22 -2.52
N ALA A 52 3.93 -1.42 -2.64
CA ALA A 52 5.25 -1.91 -2.99
C ALA A 52 5.80 -2.89 -1.94
N MET A 53 5.61 -2.60 -0.66
CA MET A 53 5.99 -3.51 0.44
C MET A 53 5.20 -4.82 0.39
N ALA A 54 3.89 -4.77 0.12
CA ALA A 54 3.05 -5.95 -0.03
C ALA A 54 3.54 -6.83 -1.19
N ILE A 55 3.76 -6.24 -2.36
CA ILE A 55 4.25 -6.95 -3.56
C ILE A 55 5.61 -7.59 -3.27
N THR A 56 6.55 -6.84 -2.68
CA THR A 56 7.89 -7.34 -2.36
C THR A 56 7.83 -8.52 -1.39
N ALA A 57 6.98 -8.45 -0.36
CA ALA A 57 6.77 -9.53 0.59
C ALA A 57 6.18 -10.78 -0.08
N VAL A 58 5.23 -10.63 -1.00
CA VAL A 58 4.67 -11.74 -1.78
C VAL A 58 5.74 -12.38 -2.68
N VAL A 59 6.48 -11.57 -3.45
CA VAL A 59 7.56 -12.05 -4.32
C VAL A 59 8.59 -12.82 -3.51
N PHE A 60 9.01 -12.28 -2.36
CA PHE A 60 9.97 -12.96 -1.49
C PHE A 60 9.42 -14.27 -0.90
N ALA A 61 8.15 -14.30 -0.51
CA ALA A 61 7.49 -15.52 -0.05
C ALA A 61 7.45 -16.60 -1.14
N ILE A 62 7.15 -16.21 -2.39
CA ILE A 62 7.17 -17.08 -3.57
C ILE A 62 8.58 -17.60 -3.82
N LEU A 63 9.57 -16.71 -3.93
CA LEU A 63 10.97 -17.08 -4.16
C LEU A 63 11.46 -18.08 -3.11
N ARG A 64 11.10 -17.90 -1.83
CA ARG A 64 11.46 -18.85 -0.77
C ARG A 64 10.83 -20.23 -0.92
N VAL A 65 9.65 -20.32 -1.52
CA VAL A 65 8.99 -21.61 -1.80
C VAL A 65 9.69 -22.32 -2.96
N PHE A 66 10.12 -21.59 -3.99
CA PHE A 66 10.69 -22.16 -5.21
C PHE A 66 12.22 -22.36 -5.17
N LEU A 67 12.97 -21.45 -4.54
CA LEU A 67 14.45 -21.45 -4.47
C LEU A 67 15.01 -22.14 -3.22
N LYS A 68 14.21 -23.04 -2.63
CA LYS A 68 14.39 -23.78 -1.37
C LYS A 68 15.78 -23.70 -0.71
#